data_AF-A0A540W6U7-F1
#
_entry.id   AF-A0A540W6U7-F1
#
_cell.length_a   1.000
_cell.length_b   1.000
_cell.length_c   1.000
_cell.angle_alpha   90.00
_cell.angle_beta   90.00
_cell.angle_gamma   90.00
#
_symmetry.space_group_name_H-M   'P 1'
#
loop_
_entity.id
_entity.type
_entity.pdbx_description
1 polymer ?
#
loop_
_entity_poly.entity_id
_entity_poly.type
_entity_poly.pdbx_seq_one_letter_code
_entity_poly.pdbx_strand_id
1 'polypeptide(L)'
;MSDALPIPDDLAQLQRDRIAAENAVAQHIAEVDRLRSEHYPAPEQTQERARWSEEESAKLEELRAERDQLGRAVRQHPVMVQARDEGRFWATWDALQEAAREG
;
A
#
# COMPACT_ATOMS: atom_id res chain seq x y z
N MET A 1 -15.28 -1.83 26.08
CA MET A 1 -14.55 -1.85 24.79
C MET A 1 -15.33 -0.92 23.89
N SER A 2 -14.71 0.12 23.32
CA SER A 2 -15.44 1.02 22.44
C SER A 2 -15.67 0.33 21.10
N ASP A 3 -16.93 0.20 20.71
CA ASP A 3 -17.30 -0.37 19.42
C ASP A 3 -16.78 0.52 18.27
N ALA A 4 -16.31 -0.12 17.20
CA ALA A 4 -15.87 0.54 15.98
C ALA A 4 -16.95 1.47 15.41
N LEU A 5 -16.54 2.55 14.74
CA LEU A 5 -17.50 3.33 13.95
C LEU A 5 -17.93 2.52 12.71
N PRO A 6 -19.18 2.69 12.22
CA PRO A 6 -19.63 2.07 10.98
C PRO A 6 -18.72 2.46 9.81
N ILE A 7 -18.33 1.47 9.00
CA ILE A 7 -17.47 1.68 7.84
C ILE A 7 -18.33 1.95 6.61
N PRO A 8 -18.26 3.15 6.01
CA PRO A 8 -18.97 3.43 4.77
C PRO A 8 -18.23 2.83 3.56
N ASP A 9 -18.98 2.56 2.49
CA ASP A 9 -18.48 1.88 1.29
C ASP A 9 -17.33 2.64 0.61
N ASP A 10 -17.34 3.98 0.64
CA ASP A 10 -16.29 4.82 0.07
C ASP A 10 -14.96 4.70 0.83
N LEU A 11 -15.01 4.64 2.17
CA LEU A 11 -13.83 4.36 2.99
C LEU A 11 -13.31 2.93 2.76
N ALA A 12 -14.21 1.94 2.68
CA ALA A 12 -13.83 0.57 2.34
C ALA A 12 -13.16 0.50 0.96
N GLN A 13 -13.73 1.16 -0.05
CA GLN A 13 -13.15 1.23 -1.40
C GLN A 13 -11.77 1.90 -1.39
N LEU A 14 -11.62 3.01 -0.67
CA LEU A 14 -10.35 3.71 -0.55
C LEU A 14 -9.26 2.84 0.09
N GLN A 15 -9.63 1.99 1.05
CA GLN A 15 -8.71 1.02 1.63
C GLN A 15 -8.36 -0.12 0.66
N ARG A 16 -9.32 -0.59 -0.16
CA ARG A 16 -9.02 -1.54 -1.25
C ARG A 16 -8.05 -0.95 -2.27
N ASP A 17 -8.28 0.28 -2.69
CA ASP A 17 -7.40 0.98 -3.64
C ASP A 17 -5.99 1.12 -3.07
N ARG A 18 -5.87 1.47 -1.78
CA ARG A 18 -4.58 1.51 -1.10
C ARG A 18 -3.89 0.15 -1.10
N ILE A 19 -4.61 -0.94 -0.80
CA ILE A 19 -4.06 -2.30 -0.82
C ILE A 19 -3.61 -2.67 -2.25
N ALA A 20 -4.38 -2.30 -3.27
CA ALA A 20 -4.01 -2.51 -4.66
C ALA A 20 -2.70 -1.75 -5.02
N ALA A 21 -2.56 -0.50 -4.58
CA ALA A 21 -1.32 0.27 -4.77
C ALA A 21 -0.12 -0.33 -3.99
N GLU A 22 -0.33 -0.84 -2.77
CA GLU A 22 0.70 -1.59 -2.02
C GLU A 22 1.16 -2.84 -2.78
N ASN A 23 0.22 -3.59 -3.35
CA ASN A 23 0.50 -4.75 -4.18
C ASN A 23 1.23 -4.37 -5.47
N ALA A 24 0.86 -3.26 -6.12
CA ALA A 24 1.53 -2.79 -7.32
C ALA A 24 3.00 -2.43 -7.06
N VAL A 25 3.30 -1.77 -5.92
CA VAL A 25 4.69 -1.52 -5.50
C VAL A 25 5.46 -2.83 -5.32
N ALA A 26 4.88 -3.81 -4.63
CA ALA A 26 5.53 -5.10 -4.39
C ALA A 26 5.74 -5.89 -5.69
N GLN A 27 4.76 -5.89 -6.59
CA GLN A 27 4.84 -6.53 -7.90
C GLN A 27 5.93 -5.94 -8.77
N HIS A 28 6.03 -4.60 -8.84
CA HIS A 28 7.09 -3.93 -9.59
C HIS A 28 8.49 -4.30 -9.07
N ILE A 29 8.67 -4.30 -7.74
CA ILE A 29 9.95 -4.73 -7.13
C ILE A 29 10.27 -6.18 -7.49
N ALA A 30 9.31 -7.09 -7.34
CA ALA A 30 9.52 -8.51 -7.64
C ALA A 30 9.80 -8.74 -9.14
N GLU A 31 9.16 -7.99 -10.03
CA GLU A 31 9.39 -8.06 -11.46
C GLU A 31 10.81 -7.60 -11.83
N VAL A 32 11.24 -6.45 -11.33
CA VAL A 32 12.61 -5.95 -11.54
C VAL A 32 13.63 -6.92 -10.98
N ASP A 33 13.44 -7.41 -9.75
CA ASP A 33 14.34 -8.39 -9.13
C ASP A 33 14.45 -9.68 -9.96
N ARG A 34 13.32 -10.18 -10.50
CA ARG A 34 13.29 -11.34 -11.38
C ARG A 34 14.08 -11.08 -12.67
N LEU A 35 13.78 -9.99 -13.38
CA LEU A 35 14.44 -9.61 -14.63
C LEU A 35 15.95 -9.45 -14.43
N ARG A 36 16.36 -8.77 -13.35
CA ARG A 36 17.76 -8.56 -13.00
C ARG A 36 18.47 -9.87 -12.68
N SER A 37 17.80 -10.80 -11.98
CA SER A 37 18.35 -12.12 -11.68
C SER A 37 18.53 -12.97 -12.95
N GLU A 38 17.64 -12.83 -13.93
CA GLU A 38 17.77 -13.49 -15.24
C GLU A 38 18.92 -12.91 -16.07
N HIS A 39 19.13 -11.58 -16.03
CA HIS A 39 20.21 -10.91 -16.75
C HIS A 39 21.59 -11.08 -16.10
N TYR A 40 21.64 -11.22 -14.77
CA TYR A 40 22.87 -11.31 -13.98
C TYR A 40 22.83 -12.55 -13.07
N PRO A 41 22.97 -13.76 -13.63
CA PRO A 41 22.76 -15.01 -12.90
C PRO A 41 23.91 -15.38 -11.96
N ALA A 42 25.12 -14.82 -12.16
CA ALA A 42 26.28 -15.23 -11.38
C ALA A 42 26.26 -14.64 -9.95
N PRO A 43 26.69 -15.39 -8.91
CA PRO A 43 26.68 -14.91 -7.52
C PRO A 43 27.46 -13.62 -7.29
N GLU A 44 28.56 -13.41 -8.03
CA GLU A 44 29.40 -12.21 -7.96
C GLU A 44 28.73 -10.95 -8.52
N GLN A 45 27.67 -11.09 -9.33
CA GLN A 45 26.98 -9.98 -9.99
C GLN A 45 25.90 -9.32 -9.10
N THR A 46 26.09 -9.34 -7.77
CA THR A 46 25.14 -8.75 -6.81
C THR A 46 24.97 -7.25 -7.01
N GLN A 47 26.03 -6.55 -7.38
CA GLN A 47 26.00 -5.11 -7.61
C GLN A 47 25.20 -4.75 -8.86
N GLU A 48 25.34 -5.54 -9.93
CA GLU A 48 24.60 -5.37 -11.17
C GLU A 48 23.11 -5.63 -10.97
N ARG A 49 22.75 -6.64 -10.16
CA ARG A 49 21.35 -6.89 -9.77
C ARG A 49 20.75 -5.73 -8.97
N ALA A 50 21.54 -5.10 -8.10
CA ALA A 50 21.09 -3.98 -7.27
C ALA A 50 20.99 -2.64 -8.02
N ARG A 51 21.53 -2.55 -9.25
CA ARG A 51 21.49 -1.33 -10.06
C ARG A 51 20.22 -1.29 -10.90
N TRP A 52 19.24 -0.55 -10.41
CA TRP A 52 18.02 -0.28 -11.14
C TRP A 52 18.28 0.81 -12.20
N SER A 53 17.53 0.76 -13.30
CA SER A 53 17.53 1.81 -14.31
C SER A 53 16.79 3.04 -13.78
N GLU A 54 17.01 4.19 -14.44
CA GLU A 54 16.28 5.42 -14.13
C GLU A 54 14.77 5.23 -14.34
N GLU A 55 14.37 4.49 -15.38
CA GLU A 55 12.96 4.18 -15.68
C GLU A 55 12.32 3.28 -14.61
N GLU A 56 13.01 2.21 -14.20
CA GLU A 56 12.56 1.31 -13.12
C GLU A 56 12.40 2.06 -11.80
N SER A 57 13.31 3.00 -11.53
CA SER A 57 13.31 3.82 -10.31
C SER A 57 12.18 4.85 -10.34
N ALA A 58 12.02 5.57 -11.45
CA ALA A 58 10.93 6.53 -11.64
C ALA A 58 9.56 5.86 -11.50
N LYS A 59 9.38 4.68 -12.10
CA LYS A 59 8.13 3.92 -11.97
C LYS A 59 7.84 3.52 -10.53
N LEU A 60 8.86 3.09 -9.78
CA LEU A 60 8.70 2.77 -8.36
C LEU A 60 8.31 4.00 -7.54
N GLU A 61 8.88 5.16 -7.83
CA GLU A 61 8.54 6.42 -7.17
C GLU A 61 7.07 6.82 -7.42
N GLU A 62 6.60 6.71 -8.66
CA GLU A 62 5.18 6.94 -9.01
C GLU A 62 4.24 6.04 -8.20
N LEU A 63 4.50 4.73 -8.18
CA LEU A 63 3.69 3.75 -7.44
C LEU A 63 3.69 4.04 -5.93
N ARG A 64 4.84 4.44 -5.38
CA ARG A 64 4.94 4.84 -3.97
C ARG A 64 4.17 6.12 -3.69
N ALA A 65 4.22 7.11 -4.59
CA ALA A 65 3.49 8.36 -4.44
C ALA A 65 1.98 8.12 -4.42
N GLU A 66 1.47 7.25 -5.29
CA GLU A 66 0.08 6.83 -5.33
C GLU A 66 -0.34 6.11 -4.03
N ARG A 67 0.42 5.08 -3.62
CA ARG A 67 0.21 4.38 -2.34
C ARG A 67 0.16 5.35 -1.17
N ASP A 68 1.08 6.29 -1.11
CA ASP A 68 1.18 7.25 -0.02
C ASP A 68 0.03 8.26 -0.05
N GLN A 69 -0.45 8.65 -1.24
CA GLN A 69 -1.64 9.48 -1.41
C GLN A 69 -2.89 8.77 -0.89
N LEU A 70 -3.10 7.52 -1.28
CA LEU A 70 -4.23 6.71 -0.80
C LEU A 70 -4.15 6.49 0.72
N GLY A 71 -2.94 6.22 1.24
CA GLY A 71 -2.71 6.11 2.68
C GLY A 71 -2.98 7.41 3.45
N ARG A 72 -2.76 8.58 2.84
CA ARG A 72 -3.19 9.86 3.44
C ARG A 72 -4.70 10.01 3.39
N ALA A 73 -5.32 9.71 2.25
CA ALA A 73 -6.76 9.82 2.07
C ALA A 73 -7.53 8.96 3.08
N VAL A 74 -7.13 7.70 3.31
CA VAL A 74 -7.75 6.83 4.34
C VAL A 74 -7.67 7.47 5.72
N ARG A 75 -6.49 7.96 6.12
CA ARG A 75 -6.29 8.54 7.46
C ARG A 75 -7.01 9.88 7.65
N GLN A 76 -7.24 10.62 6.57
CA GLN A 76 -7.94 11.90 6.56
C GLN A 76 -9.45 11.75 6.35
N HIS A 77 -9.94 10.54 6.10
CA HIS A 77 -11.35 10.27 5.93
C HIS A 77 -12.15 10.69 7.18
N PRO A 78 -13.32 11.35 7.05
CA PRO A 78 -14.08 11.86 8.19
C PRO A 78 -14.34 10.83 9.29
N VAL A 79 -14.67 9.58 8.92
CA VAL A 79 -14.89 8.48 9.88
C VAL A 79 -13.61 8.13 10.66
N MET A 80 -12.44 8.12 10.01
CA MET A 80 -11.17 7.82 10.68
C MET A 80 -10.73 8.96 11.61
N VAL A 81 -11.00 10.21 11.21
CA VAL A 81 -10.78 11.39 12.06
C VAL A 81 -11.70 11.34 13.28
N GLN A 82 -13.00 11.11 13.08
CA GLN A 82 -13.97 10.96 14.18
C GLN A 82 -13.58 9.81 15.12
N ALA A 83 -13.20 8.65 14.58
CA ALA A 83 -12.76 7.51 15.38
C ALA A 83 -11.53 7.85 16.23
N ARG A 84 -10.62 8.69 15.72
CA ARG A 84 -9.47 9.17 16.49
C ARG A 84 -9.90 10.09 17.62
N ASP A 85 -10.78 11.04 17.34
CA ASP A 85 -11.27 12.01 18.33
C ASP A 85 -12.08 11.33 19.45
N GLU A 86 -12.80 10.25 19.12
CA GLU A 86 -13.56 9.44 20.09
C GLU A 86 -12.74 8.34 20.78
N GLY A 87 -11.44 8.21 20.50
CA GLY A 87 -10.57 7.18 21.08
C GLY A 87 -10.88 5.75 20.60
N ARG A 88 -11.50 5.60 19.43
CA ARG A 88 -11.94 4.34 18.78
C ARG A 88 -11.14 3.98 17.53
N PHE A 89 -10.02 4.65 17.31
CA PHE A 89 -9.23 4.54 16.09
C PHE A 89 -8.87 3.09 15.73
N TRP A 90 -8.30 2.34 16.68
CA TRP A 90 -7.84 0.97 16.41
C TRP A 90 -9.00 0.01 16.11
N ALA A 91 -10.09 0.07 16.88
CA ALA A 91 -11.27 -0.75 16.60
C ALA A 91 -11.86 -0.45 15.21
N THR A 92 -11.91 0.84 14.83
CA THR A 92 -12.40 1.27 13.51
C THR A 92 -11.43 0.89 12.39
N TRP A 93 -10.12 0.95 12.65
CA TRP A 93 -9.09 0.49 11.71
C TRP A 93 -9.20 -1.00 11.42
N ASP A 94 -9.40 -1.82 12.46
CA ASP A 94 -9.56 -3.27 12.31
C ASP A 94 -10.84 -3.58 11.53
N ALA A 95 -11.96 -2.93 11.86
CA ALA A 95 -13.22 -3.06 11.10
C ALA A 95 -13.04 -2.66 9.62
N LEU A 96 -12.27 -1.61 9.34
CA LEU A 96 -11.93 -1.21 7.98
C LEU A 96 -11.09 -2.26 7.25
N GLN A 97 -10.13 -2.90 7.94
CA GLN A 97 -9.34 -3.98 7.33
C GLN A 97 -10.23 -5.16 6.94
N GLU A 98 -11.20 -5.54 7.77
CA GLU A 98 -12.16 -6.60 7.42
C GLU A 98 -13.08 -6.19 6.27
N ALA A 99 -13.67 -4.99 6.31
CA ALA A 99 -14.56 -4.49 5.25
C ALA A 99 -13.89 -4.43 3.87
N ALA A 100 -12.58 -4.14 3.82
CA ALA A 100 -11.81 -4.13 2.59
C ALA A 100 -11.48 -5.54 2.06
N ARG A 101 -11.61 -6.60 2.87
CA ARG A 101 -11.41 -8.00 2.43
C ARG A 101 -12.68 -8.65 1.89
N GLU A 102 -13.84 -8.19 2.34
CA GLU A 102 -15.15 -8.83 2.04
C GLU A 102 -15.78 -8.38 0.70
N GLY A 103 -15.31 -7.29 0.10
CA GLY A 103 -15.81 -6.80 -1.20
C GLY A 103 -14.74 -6.83 -2.27
#